data_AF-A0AAJ0BCY1-F1
#
_entry.id   AF-A0AAJ0BCY1-F1
#
_cell.length_a   1.000
_cell.length_b   1.000
_cell.length_c   1.000
_cell.angle_alpha   90.00
_cell.angle_beta   90.00
_cell.angle_gamma   90.00
#
_symmetry.space_group_name_H-M   'P 1'
#
loop_
_entity.id
_entity.type
_entity.pdbx_description
1 polymer ?
#
loop_
_entity_poly.entity_id
_entity_poly.type
_entity_poly.pdbx_seq_one_letter_code
_entity_poly.pdbx_strand_id
1 'polypeptide(L)'
;MPPPSGLKIATQAVERLVKEEGYYHQEQAKQEERVKKLEQEISAGGDGSDFNAEFVLKQEKKALEETKKVFSPLLERLVLALNTLEEKIYLGENEGTGTEEELNKAKEALQAGYKLTGSDPNTVSELGERAKHEEVVKGQENSTQSDMAEL
;
A
#
# COMPACT_ATOMS: atom_id res chain seq x y z
N MET A 1 -14.41 -10.61 -29.22
CA MET A 1 -13.20 -9.80 -28.95
C MET A 1 -12.08 -10.73 -28.52
N PRO A 2 -10.82 -10.47 -28.89
CA PRO A 2 -9.69 -11.25 -28.39
C PRO A 2 -9.57 -11.09 -26.86
N PRO A 3 -9.00 -12.09 -26.16
CA PRO A 3 -8.74 -11.99 -24.73
C PRO A 3 -7.75 -10.84 -24.44
N PRO A 4 -7.86 -10.17 -23.29
CA PRO A 4 -6.90 -9.14 -22.90
C PRO A 4 -5.50 -9.73 -22.71
N SER A 5 -4.47 -8.94 -23.01
CA SER A 5 -3.06 -9.30 -22.81
C SER A 5 -2.75 -9.47 -21.31
N GLY A 6 -1.68 -10.22 -21.00
CA GLY A 6 -1.20 -10.37 -19.62
C GLY A 6 -0.82 -9.04 -18.98
N LEU A 7 -0.18 -8.15 -19.75
CA LEU A 7 0.14 -6.77 -19.34
C LEU A 7 -1.13 -6.00 -18.97
N LYS A 8 -2.15 -6.02 -19.84
CA LYS A 8 -3.42 -5.34 -19.58
C LYS A 8 -4.15 -5.88 -18.35
N ILE A 9 -4.12 -7.20 -18.12
CA ILE A 9 -4.71 -7.82 -16.92
C ILE A 9 -3.99 -7.32 -15.65
N ALA A 10 -2.66 -7.29 -15.66
CA ALA A 10 -1.86 -6.83 -14.53
C ALA A 10 -2.10 -5.33 -14.24
N THR A 11 -2.13 -4.49 -15.29
CA THR A 11 -2.45 -3.06 -15.16
C THR A 11 -3.81 -2.86 -14.48
N GLN A 12 -4.84 -3.55 -14.95
CA GLN A 12 -6.18 -3.46 -14.38
C GLN A 12 -6.26 -3.97 -12.93
N ALA A 13 -5.40 -4.93 -12.54
CA ALA A 13 -5.34 -5.39 -11.16
C ALA A 13 -4.84 -4.28 -10.23
N VAL A 14 -3.75 -3.60 -10.61
CA VAL A 14 -3.22 -2.46 -9.84
C VAL A 14 -4.22 -1.31 -9.79
N GLU A 15 -4.83 -0.93 -10.92
CA GLU A 15 -5.84 0.14 -10.96
C GLU A 15 -7.03 -0.12 -10.03
N ARG A 16 -7.49 -1.38 -9.94
CA ARG A 16 -8.58 -1.76 -9.03
C ARG A 16 -8.17 -1.60 -7.58
N LEU A 17 -6.97 -2.06 -7.22
CA LEU A 17 -6.46 -1.98 -5.84
C LEU A 17 -6.23 -0.53 -5.41
N VAL A 18 -5.69 0.32 -6.30
CA VAL A 18 -5.54 1.77 -6.07
C VAL A 18 -6.90 2.44 -5.82
N LYS A 19 -7.92 2.08 -6.61
CA LYS A 19 -9.28 2.62 -6.41
C LYS A 19 -9.93 2.11 -5.13
N GLU A 20 -9.75 0.82 -4.82
CA GLU A 20 -10.25 0.20 -3.59
C GLU A 20 -9.66 0.89 -2.36
N GLU A 21 -8.36 1.17 -2.36
CA GLU A 21 -7.67 1.92 -1.30
C GLU A 21 -8.25 3.32 -1.11
N GLY A 22 -8.45 4.05 -2.22
CA GLY A 22 -9.05 5.38 -2.18
C GLY A 22 -10.47 5.39 -1.62
N TYR A 23 -11.28 4.37 -1.92
CA TYR A 23 -12.62 4.24 -1.35
C TYR A 23 -12.59 3.96 0.16
N TYR A 24 -11.67 3.11 0.63
CA TYR A 24 -11.53 2.86 2.06
C TYR A 24 -11.05 4.10 2.83
N HIS A 25 -10.16 4.93 2.25
CA HIS A 25 -9.81 6.21 2.87
C HIS A 25 -10.97 7.19 2.95
N GLN A 26 -11.81 7.27 1.91
CA GLN A 26 -13.02 8.09 1.96
C GLN A 26 -14.00 7.62 3.03
N GLU A 27 -14.16 6.30 3.20
CA GLU A 27 -15.04 5.76 4.25
C GLU A 27 -14.46 6.01 5.65
N GLN A 28 -13.16 5.79 5.84
CA GLN A 28 -12.47 6.09 7.10
C GLN A 28 -12.69 7.56 7.50
N ALA A 29 -12.47 8.51 6.58
CA ALA A 29 -12.64 9.93 6.85
C ALA A 29 -14.08 10.28 7.27
N LYS A 30 -15.08 9.68 6.61
CA LYS A 30 -16.50 9.87 6.99
C LYS A 30 -16.81 9.28 8.37
N GLN A 31 -16.26 8.12 8.69
CA GLN A 31 -16.41 7.49 10.01
C GLN A 31 -15.76 8.34 11.10
N GLU A 32 -14.56 8.87 10.87
CA GLU A 32 -13.87 9.78 11.79
C GLU A 32 -14.67 11.06 12.05
N GLU A 33 -15.27 11.65 11.01
CA GLU A 33 -16.16 12.80 11.15
C GLU A 33 -17.38 12.48 12.02
N ARG A 34 -18.03 11.33 11.79
CA ARG A 34 -19.18 10.88 12.59
C ARG A 34 -18.80 10.61 14.05
N VAL A 35 -17.68 9.94 14.30
CA VAL A 35 -17.15 9.71 15.65
C VAL A 35 -16.95 11.04 16.37
N LYS A 36 -16.26 11.99 15.72
CA LYS A 36 -15.99 13.31 16.31
C LYS A 36 -17.28 14.07 16.63
N LYS A 37 -18.26 14.03 15.73
CA LYS A 37 -19.56 14.67 15.94
C LYS A 37 -20.29 14.06 17.15
N LEU A 38 -20.35 12.74 17.24
CA LEU A 38 -20.98 12.04 18.37
C LEU A 38 -20.28 12.36 19.70
N GLU A 39 -18.94 12.41 19.70
CA GLU A 39 -18.17 12.80 20.90
C GLU A 39 -18.50 14.22 21.37
N GLN A 40 -18.66 15.16 20.44
CA GLN A 40 -19.05 16.53 20.75
C GLN A 40 -20.48 16.63 21.29
N GLU A 41 -21.42 15.91 20.67
CA GLU A 41 -22.83 15.88 21.09
C GLU A 41 -22.99 15.29 22.50
N ILE A 42 -22.31 14.18 22.80
CA ILE A 42 -22.28 13.56 24.13
C ILE A 42 -21.67 14.53 25.16
N SER A 43 -20.56 15.18 24.80
CA SER A 43 -19.86 16.12 25.72
C SER A 43 -20.66 17.40 26.00
N ALA A 44 -21.54 17.81 25.07
CA ALA A 44 -22.37 19.01 25.22
C ALA A 44 -23.53 18.82 26.22
N GLY A 45 -23.87 17.58 26.59
CA GLY A 45 -24.69 17.26 27.77
C GLY A 45 -26.08 17.91 27.85
N GLY A 46 -26.72 18.24 26.72
CA GLY A 46 -28.03 18.90 26.72
C GLY A 46 -29.19 17.95 27.04
N ASP A 47 -30.31 18.52 27.49
CA ASP A 47 -31.55 17.85 27.96
C ASP A 47 -32.26 16.94 26.93
N GLY A 48 -31.67 16.77 25.74
CA GLY A 48 -32.11 15.87 24.67
C GLY A 48 -31.04 14.89 24.20
N SER A 49 -29.99 14.64 25.00
CA SER A 49 -28.97 13.63 24.65
C SER A 49 -29.66 12.28 24.46
N ASP A 50 -29.57 11.74 23.26
CA ASP A 50 -30.08 10.41 22.95
C ASP A 50 -29.49 9.41 23.96
N PHE A 51 -30.34 8.71 24.71
CA PHE A 51 -29.94 7.71 25.70
C PHE A 51 -29.03 6.62 25.11
N ASN A 52 -29.04 6.47 23.78
CA ASN A 52 -28.24 5.52 23.05
C ASN A 52 -26.93 6.10 22.48
N ALA A 53 -26.61 7.39 22.71
CA ALA A 53 -25.50 8.07 22.05
C ALA A 53 -24.14 7.39 22.32
N GLU A 54 -23.85 6.98 23.55
CA GLU A 54 -22.60 6.30 23.89
C GLU A 54 -22.49 4.91 23.24
N PHE A 55 -23.62 4.21 23.13
CA PHE A 55 -23.65 2.91 22.44
C PHE A 55 -23.43 3.09 20.94
N VAL A 56 -24.07 4.08 20.31
CA VAL A 56 -23.85 4.43 18.90
C VAL A 56 -22.39 4.82 18.67
N LEU A 57 -21.81 5.66 19.53
CA LEU A 57 -20.39 6.02 19.47
C LEU A 57 -19.48 4.79 19.52
N LYS A 58 -19.76 3.85 20.43
CA LYS A 58 -18.98 2.61 20.55
C LYS A 58 -19.05 1.78 19.26
N GLN A 59 -20.23 1.70 18.64
CA GLN A 59 -20.40 0.96 17.38
C GLN A 59 -19.69 1.64 16.22
N GLU A 60 -19.76 2.97 16.13
CA GLU A 60 -19.06 3.72 15.09
C GLU A 60 -17.54 3.57 15.23
N LYS A 61 -17.00 3.66 16.45
CA LYS A 61 -15.58 3.40 16.72
C LYS A 61 -15.18 1.98 16.32
N LYS A 62 -16.03 0.98 16.61
CA LYS A 62 -15.76 -0.40 16.19
C LYS A 62 -15.73 -0.52 14.67
N ALA A 63 -16.69 0.08 13.96
CA ALA A 63 -16.72 0.09 12.50
C ALA A 63 -15.46 0.75 11.91
N LEU A 64 -15.03 1.88 12.48
CA LEU A 64 -13.79 2.56 12.11
C LEU A 64 -12.56 1.67 12.27
N GLU A 65 -12.44 0.94 13.40
CA GLU A 65 -11.33 0.02 13.60
C GLU A 65 -11.36 -1.17 12.63
N GLU A 66 -12.54 -1.69 12.27
CA GLU A 66 -12.64 -2.72 11.22
C GLU A 66 -12.23 -2.17 9.84
N THR A 67 -12.63 -0.95 9.48
CA THR A 67 -12.18 -0.29 8.24
C THR A 67 -10.66 -0.10 8.22
N LYS A 68 -10.05 0.31 9.33
CA LYS A 68 -8.59 0.47 9.43
C LYS A 68 -7.83 -0.85 9.21
N LYS A 69 -8.39 -1.97 9.67
CA LYS A 69 -7.77 -3.30 9.48
C LYS A 69 -7.71 -3.73 8.02
N VAL A 70 -8.52 -3.16 7.13
CA VAL A 70 -8.53 -3.53 5.70
C VAL A 70 -7.29 -3.02 4.96
N PHE A 71 -6.67 -1.92 5.42
CA PHE A 71 -5.55 -1.31 4.71
C PHE A 71 -4.30 -2.21 4.65
N SER A 72 -3.93 -2.87 5.75
CA SER A 72 -2.73 -3.73 5.75
C SER A 72 -2.77 -4.84 4.69
N PRO A 73 -3.77 -5.74 4.66
CA PRO A 73 -3.85 -6.77 3.64
C PRO A 73 -4.13 -6.21 2.23
N LEU A 74 -4.70 -5.02 2.11
CA LEU A 74 -4.87 -4.35 0.81
C LEU A 74 -3.52 -3.87 0.25
N LEU A 75 -2.67 -3.25 1.08
CA LEU A 75 -1.34 -2.81 0.68
C LEU A 75 -0.43 -4.00 0.34
N GLU A 76 -0.51 -5.10 1.08
CA GLU A 76 0.21 -6.35 0.73
C GLU A 76 -0.19 -6.86 -0.66
N ARG A 77 -1.50 -6.91 -0.96
CA ARG A 77 -2.00 -7.28 -2.30
C ARG A 77 -1.52 -6.30 -3.37
N LEU A 78 -1.47 -5.01 -3.06
CA LEU A 78 -0.98 -3.98 -3.98
C LEU A 78 0.49 -4.18 -4.31
N VAL A 79 1.36 -4.42 -3.31
CA VAL A 79 2.79 -4.70 -3.53
C VAL A 79 3.00 -5.92 -4.44
N LEU A 80 2.26 -7.01 -4.21
CA LEU A 80 2.34 -8.19 -5.06
C LEU A 80 1.88 -7.92 -6.51
N ALA A 81 0.82 -7.13 -6.68
CA ALA A 81 0.34 -6.71 -7.99
C ALA A 81 1.32 -5.78 -8.71
N LEU A 82 2.01 -4.89 -7.98
CA LEU A 82 3.05 -4.01 -8.53
C LEU A 82 4.23 -4.83 -9.05
N ASN A 83 4.76 -5.77 -8.26
CA ASN A 83 5.85 -6.65 -8.69
C ASN A 83 5.48 -7.45 -9.96
N THR A 84 4.23 -7.93 -10.02
CA THR A 84 3.72 -8.61 -11.21
C THR A 84 3.64 -7.68 -12.42
N LEU A 85 3.19 -6.44 -12.22
CA LEU A 85 3.08 -5.45 -13.29
C LEU A 85 4.45 -5.05 -13.84
N GLU A 86 5.46 -4.90 -12.99
CA GLU A 86 6.85 -4.64 -13.40
C GLU A 86 7.39 -5.75 -14.29
N GLU A 87 7.20 -7.01 -13.90
CA GLU A 87 7.60 -8.16 -14.71
C GLU A 87 6.93 -8.11 -16.09
N LYS A 88 5.62 -7.80 -16.15
CA LYS A 88 4.90 -7.71 -17.43
C LYS A 88 5.32 -6.51 -18.28
N ILE A 89 5.70 -5.38 -17.67
CA ILE A 89 6.28 -4.26 -18.41
C ILE A 89 7.61 -4.68 -19.01
N TYR A 90 8.51 -5.29 -18.23
CA TYR A 90 9.80 -5.76 -18.70
C TYR A 90 9.68 -6.72 -19.89
N LEU A 91 8.79 -7.72 -19.80
CA LEU A 91 8.52 -8.65 -20.91
C LEU A 91 7.88 -7.93 -22.11
N GLY A 92 6.96 -6.99 -21.86
CA GLY A 92 6.33 -6.20 -22.91
C GLY A 92 7.32 -5.38 -23.74
N GLU A 93 8.32 -4.78 -23.08
CA GLU A 93 9.36 -3.97 -23.71
C GLU A 93 10.42 -4.82 -24.44
N ASN A 94 10.91 -5.89 -23.81
CA ASN A 94 12.03 -6.67 -24.35
C ASN A 94 11.60 -7.73 -25.36
N GLU A 95 10.40 -8.29 -25.22
CA GLU A 95 9.89 -9.33 -26.11
C GLU A 95 8.90 -8.78 -27.15
N GLY A 96 8.62 -7.48 -27.12
CA GLY A 96 7.72 -6.80 -28.07
C GLY A 96 6.26 -7.26 -27.98
N THR A 97 5.85 -7.79 -26.82
CA THR A 97 4.49 -8.34 -26.60
C THR A 97 3.48 -7.29 -26.14
N GLY A 98 3.95 -6.12 -25.68
CA GLY A 98 3.11 -4.99 -25.28
C GLY A 98 3.05 -3.92 -26.35
N THR A 99 1.85 -3.40 -26.60
CA THR A 99 1.70 -2.17 -27.40
C THR A 99 2.20 -0.96 -26.63
N GLU A 100 2.62 0.11 -27.32
CA GLU A 100 3.07 1.35 -26.69
C GLU A 100 1.99 1.95 -25.74
N GLU A 101 0.72 1.88 -26.14
CA GLU A 101 -0.40 2.34 -25.31
C GLU A 101 -0.57 1.50 -24.03
N GLU A 102 -0.42 0.17 -24.12
CA GLU A 102 -0.50 -0.69 -22.94
C GLU A 102 0.68 -0.48 -21.99
N LEU A 103 1.89 -0.28 -22.52
CA LEU A 103 3.09 0.00 -21.74
C LEU A 103 2.98 1.35 -21.01
N ASN A 104 2.49 2.39 -21.67
CA ASN A 104 2.30 3.70 -21.04
C ASN A 104 1.27 3.62 -19.90
N LYS A 105 0.12 2.97 -20.12
CA LYS A 105 -0.89 2.76 -19.06
C LYS A 105 -0.37 1.92 -17.90
N ALA A 106 0.41 0.89 -18.20
CA ALA A 106 1.04 0.07 -17.18
C ALA A 106 1.99 0.88 -16.28
N LYS A 107 2.82 1.75 -16.88
CA LYS A 107 3.73 2.64 -16.13
C LYS A 107 2.98 3.67 -15.28
N GLU A 108 1.88 4.24 -15.80
CA GLU A 108 1.02 5.14 -15.03
C GLU A 108 0.39 4.43 -13.82
N ALA A 109 -0.14 3.23 -14.01
CA ALA A 109 -0.71 2.42 -12.92
C ALA A 109 0.35 2.03 -11.88
N LEU A 110 1.55 1.66 -12.34
CA LEU A 110 2.69 1.35 -11.48
C LEU A 110 3.06 2.56 -10.61
N GLN A 111 3.20 3.75 -11.21
CA GLN A 111 3.48 4.99 -10.49
C GLN A 111 2.37 5.32 -9.47
N ALA A 112 1.11 5.13 -9.84
CA ALA A 112 -0.02 5.37 -8.95
C ALA A 112 0.00 4.44 -7.72
N GLY A 113 0.28 3.15 -7.90
CA GLY A 113 0.37 2.22 -6.78
C GLY A 113 1.57 2.47 -5.88
N TYR A 114 2.73 2.85 -6.46
CA TYR A 114 3.91 3.20 -5.68
C TYR A 114 3.74 4.42 -4.77
N LYS A 115 2.98 5.43 -5.24
CA LYS A 115 2.61 6.57 -4.40
C LYS A 115 1.86 6.16 -3.13
N LEU A 116 1.06 5.09 -3.18
CA LEU A 116 0.28 4.61 -2.03
C LEU A 116 1.10 3.75 -1.07
N THR A 117 2.06 2.98 -1.58
CA THR A 117 2.91 2.12 -0.73
C THR A 117 4.05 2.89 -0.07
N GLY A 118 4.31 4.14 -0.50
CA GLY A 118 5.46 4.92 -0.03
C GLY A 118 6.80 4.44 -0.59
N SER A 119 6.79 3.44 -1.48
CA SER A 119 7.96 2.98 -2.22
C SER A 119 8.09 3.82 -3.50
N ASP A 120 9.23 4.48 -3.71
CA ASP A 120 9.50 5.22 -4.93
C ASP A 120 9.88 4.22 -6.05
N PRO A 121 9.35 4.33 -7.29
CA PRO A 121 9.81 3.53 -8.43
C PRO A 121 11.33 3.60 -8.67
N ASN A 122 12.03 4.63 -8.19
CA ASN A 122 13.50 4.71 -8.23
C ASN A 122 14.22 4.04 -7.05
N THR A 123 13.52 3.68 -5.96
CA THR A 123 14.14 3.04 -4.77
C THR A 123 14.29 1.52 -4.87
N VAL A 124 13.71 0.86 -5.88
CA VAL A 124 13.91 -0.58 -6.10
C VAL A 124 15.38 -0.89 -6.44
N SER A 125 16.12 0.09 -6.99
CA SER A 125 17.59 0.04 -7.14
C SER A 125 18.32 0.03 -5.79
N GLU A 126 17.78 0.69 -4.76
CA GLU A 126 18.42 0.79 -3.45
C GLU A 126 18.25 -0.46 -2.59
N LEU A 127 17.22 -1.29 -2.79
CA LEU A 127 17.11 -2.58 -2.09
C LEU A 127 18.19 -3.58 -2.56
N GLY A 128 18.54 -3.52 -3.85
CA GLY A 128 19.66 -4.28 -4.42
C GLY A 128 21.03 -3.77 -3.97
N GLU A 129 21.18 -2.46 -3.72
CA GLU A 129 22.42 -1.88 -3.20
C GLU A 129 22.56 -1.98 -1.68
N ARG A 130 21.45 -1.88 -0.92
CA ARG A 130 21.44 -2.09 0.54
C ARG A 130 21.76 -3.53 0.91
N ALA A 131 21.29 -4.52 0.14
CA ALA A 131 21.67 -5.91 0.34
C ALA A 131 23.18 -6.13 0.16
N LYS A 132 23.80 -5.45 -0.82
CA LYS A 132 25.26 -5.50 -1.02
C LYS A 132 26.02 -4.75 0.08
N HIS A 133 25.50 -3.62 0.56
CA HIS A 133 26.12 -2.86 1.64
C HIS A 133 26.04 -3.60 2.99
N GLU A 134 24.95 -4.30 3.27
CA GLU A 134 24.78 -5.07 4.51
C GLU A 134 25.65 -6.34 4.53
N GLU A 135 25.90 -6.96 3.37
CA GLU A 135 26.83 -8.08 3.24
C GLU A 135 28.31 -7.64 3.39
N VAL A 136 28.67 -6.45 2.86
CA VAL A 136 30.00 -5.85 3.05
C VAL A 136 30.26 -5.46 4.50
N VAL A 137 29.27 -4.90 5.20
CA VAL A 137 29.41 -4.51 6.62
C VAL A 137 29.56 -5.76 7.52
N LYS A 138 28.78 -6.82 7.29
CA LYS A 138 28.93 -8.09 8.04
C LYS A 138 30.27 -8.79 7.77
N GLY A 139 30.84 -8.64 6.56
CA GLY A 139 32.17 -9.14 6.23
C GLY A 139 33.31 -8.39 6.93
N GLN A 140 33.17 -7.09 7.19
CA GLN A 140 34.18 -6.29 7.89
C GLN A 140 34.13 -6.49 9.41
N GLU A 141 32.95 -6.62 10.01
CA GLU A 141 32.83 -6.84 11.47
C GLU A 141 33.43 -8.18 11.91
N ASN A 142 33.31 -9.22 11.08
CA ASN A 142 33.86 -10.55 11.36
C ASN A 142 35.40 -10.62 11.23
N SER A 143 36.01 -9.71 10.45
CA SER A 143 37.48 -9.59 10.35
C SER A 143 38.07 -8.98 11.63
N THR A 144 37.40 -7.99 12.22
CA THR A 144 37.88 -7.29 13.43
C THR A 144 37.72 -8.11 14.72
N GLN A 145 36.79 -9.07 14.78
CA GLN A 145 36.67 -9.95 15.94
C GLN A 145 37.68 -11.11 15.95
N SER A 146 38.20 -11.50 14.77
CA SER A 146 39.24 -12.54 14.70
C SER A 146 40.59 -12.04 15.21
N ASP A 147 40.93 -10.77 14.98
CA ASP A 147 42.24 -10.19 15.37
C ASP A 147 42.35 -9.84 16.86
N MET A 148 41.23 -9.81 17.61
CA MET A 148 41.23 -9.55 19.06
C MET A 148 41.20 -10.82 19.93
N ALA A 149 41.18 -12.01 19.32
CA ALA A 149 41.12 -13.29 20.03
C ALA A 149 42.49 -14.00 20.18
N GLU A 150 43.58 -13.45 19.63
CA GLU A 150 44.93 -14.06 19.66
C GLU A 150 46.01 -13.24 20.40
N LEU A 151 45.63 -12.34 21.31
CA LEU A 151 46.56 -11.68 22.26
C LEU A 151 46.20 -12.01 23.71
#